data_AF-A0A2V7FGP7-F1
#
_entry.id   AF-A0A2V7FGP7-F1
#
_cell.length_a   1.000
_cell.length_b   1.000
_cell.length_c   1.000
_cell.angle_alpha   90.00
_cell.angle_beta   90.00
_cell.angle_gamma   90.00
#
_symmetry.space_group_name_H-M   'P 1'
#
loop_
_entity.id
_entity.type
_entity.pdbx_description
1 polymer ?
#
loop_
_entity_poly.entity_id
_entity_poly.type
_entity_poly.pdbx_seq_one_letter_code
_entity_poly.pdbx_strand_id
1 'polypeptide(L)'
;MSRRGFALLAVLWTLTAITMLTGAAMAVARLGSTTTRNRVLLARAAWAREACGEILQARYAQDPSVRRLDSVDLGRNTWCTAELDDPSVKLNLNLADRAALVTVLEAVVRRSAAVDSLVDALLDWRDPDTVPRPFGDESSGNRNGPLADVWELRYARGYTDSLVGRLARFLTTRGTGAINVNAAPP
;
A
#
# COMPACT_ATOMS: atom_id res chain seq x y z
N MET A 1 67.83 14.77 -4.32
CA MET A 1 66.40 15.12 -4.44
C MET A 1 66.19 16.56 -3.99
N SER A 2 65.67 17.43 -4.85
CA SER A 2 65.54 18.87 -4.59
C SER A 2 64.43 19.15 -3.57
N ARG A 3 64.74 19.93 -2.53
CA ARG A 3 63.79 20.32 -1.45
C ARG A 3 62.46 20.91 -1.98
N ARG A 4 62.49 21.50 -3.17
CA ARG A 4 61.33 22.07 -3.88
C ARG A 4 60.32 20.99 -4.34
N GLY A 5 60.77 19.81 -4.75
CA GLY A 5 59.88 18.73 -5.19
C GLY A 5 59.06 18.14 -4.04
N PHE A 6 59.68 18.00 -2.86
CA PHE A 6 59.00 17.53 -1.65
C PHE A 6 57.94 18.53 -1.16
N ALA A 7 58.24 19.83 -1.19
CA ALA A 7 57.30 20.88 -0.81
C ALA A 7 56.04 20.89 -1.70
N LEU A 8 56.21 20.72 -3.02
CA LEU A 8 55.09 20.66 -3.96
C LEU A 8 54.20 19.43 -3.73
N LEU A 9 54.79 18.26 -3.45
CA LEU A 9 54.03 17.05 -3.12
C LEU A 9 53.25 17.21 -1.80
N ALA A 10 53.87 17.78 -0.77
CA ALA A 10 53.20 18.03 0.50
C ALA A 10 51.99 18.96 0.32
N VAL A 11 52.14 20.07 -0.42
CA VAL A 11 51.05 21.00 -0.70
C VAL A 11 49.95 20.30 -1.51
N LEU A 12 50.30 19.56 -2.56
CA LEU A 12 49.33 18.81 -3.35
C LEU A 12 48.51 17.84 -2.49
N TRP A 13 49.18 17.08 -1.62
CA TRP A 13 48.50 16.14 -0.71
C TRP A 13 47.62 16.85 0.33
N THR A 14 48.02 18.02 0.83
CA THR A 14 47.17 18.80 1.72
C THR A 14 45.93 19.33 1.00
N LEU A 15 46.07 19.80 -0.24
CA LEU A 15 44.95 20.28 -1.05
C LEU A 15 43.99 19.16 -1.41
N THR A 16 44.49 17.98 -1.78
CA THR A 16 43.64 16.82 -2.06
C THR A 16 42.88 16.37 -0.82
N ALA A 17 43.54 16.29 0.35
CA ALA A 17 42.89 15.95 1.61
C ALA A 17 41.78 16.95 1.99
N ILE A 18 42.04 18.26 1.86
CA ILE A 18 41.05 19.31 2.14
C ILE A 18 39.88 19.22 1.14
N THR A 19 40.16 18.97 -0.14
CA THR A 19 39.11 18.82 -1.17
C THR A 19 38.24 17.60 -0.90
N MET A 20 38.84 16.47 -0.48
CA MET A 20 38.10 15.27 -0.11
C MET A 20 37.19 15.51 1.11
N LEU A 21 37.70 16.16 2.17
CA LEU A 21 36.92 16.48 3.36
C LEU A 21 35.76 17.43 3.08
N THR A 22 36.01 18.49 2.30
CA THR A 22 34.97 19.45 1.92
C THR A 22 33.91 18.81 1.00
N GLY A 23 34.33 17.95 0.06
CA GLY A 23 33.42 17.16 -0.77
C GLY A 23 32.51 16.25 0.05
N ALA A 24 33.07 15.53 1.03
CA ALA A 24 32.30 14.68 1.93
C ALA A 24 31.29 15.49 2.77
N ALA A 25 31.73 16.62 3.36
CA ALA A 25 30.86 17.50 4.14
C ALA A 25 29.69 18.06 3.29
N MET A 26 29.96 18.47 2.05
CA MET A 26 28.93 18.93 1.12
C MET A 26 27.94 17.82 0.76
N ALA A 27 28.40 16.57 0.56
CA ALA A 27 27.53 15.44 0.29
C ALA A 27 26.56 15.17 1.46
N VAL A 28 27.08 15.18 2.70
CA VAL A 28 26.27 15.02 3.91
C VAL A 28 25.26 16.17 4.07
N ALA A 29 25.68 17.41 3.82
CA ALA A 29 24.79 18.58 3.88
C ALA A 29 23.63 18.49 2.87
N ARG A 30 23.90 18.02 1.64
CA ARG A 30 22.87 17.80 0.62
C ARG A 30 21.87 16.74 1.05
N LEU A 31 22.33 15.60 1.58
CA LEU A 31 21.47 14.54 2.10
C LEU A 31 20.60 15.01 3.27
N GLY A 32 21.17 15.81 4.18
CA GLY A 32 20.42 16.41 5.29
C GLY A 32 19.32 17.37 4.81
N SER A 33 19.64 18.20 3.82
CA SER A 33 18.68 19.14 3.23
C SER A 33 17.53 18.43 2.51
N THR A 34 17.81 17.42 1.67
CA THR A 34 16.76 16.65 0.98
C THR A 34 15.89 15.88 1.95
N THR A 35 16.48 15.26 2.97
CA THR A 35 15.74 14.54 4.02
C THR A 35 14.81 15.46 4.78
N THR A 36 15.29 16.65 5.16
CA THR A 36 14.47 17.65 5.88
C THR A 36 13.31 18.12 5.00
N ARG A 37 13.56 18.43 3.73
CA ARG A 37 12.52 18.82 2.77
C ARG A 37 11.47 17.71 2.60
N ASN A 38 11.90 16.46 2.45
CA ASN A 38 10.99 15.32 2.31
C ASN A 38 10.13 15.12 3.55
N ARG A 39 10.70 15.26 4.76
CA ARG A 39 9.93 15.19 6.02
C ARG A 39 8.86 16.28 6.10
N VAL A 40 9.19 17.52 5.73
CA VAL A 40 8.21 18.62 5.69
C VAL A 40 7.11 18.35 4.67
N LEU A 41 7.45 17.82 3.49
CA LEU A 41 6.48 17.48 2.45
C LEU A 41 5.53 16.35 2.90
N LEU A 42 6.07 15.28 3.51
CA LEU A 42 5.26 14.19 4.06
C LEU A 42 4.34 14.65 5.18
N ALA A 43 4.82 15.49 6.10
CA ALA A 43 4.00 16.06 7.16
C ALA A 43 2.86 16.90 6.57
N ARG A 44 3.15 17.77 5.59
CA ARG A 44 2.12 18.56 4.90
C ARG A 44 1.10 17.68 4.19
N ALA A 45 1.52 16.62 3.51
CA ALA A 45 0.63 15.67 2.85
C ALA A 45 -0.27 14.93 3.85
N ALA A 46 0.26 14.56 5.03
CA ALA A 46 -0.51 13.90 6.08
C ALA A 46 -1.64 14.81 6.61
N TRP A 47 -1.33 16.07 6.92
CA TRP A 47 -2.32 17.06 7.33
C TRP A 47 -3.32 17.40 6.22
N ALA A 48 -2.84 17.49 4.97
CA ALA A 48 -3.71 17.73 3.82
C ALA A 48 -4.72 16.60 3.60
N ARG A 49 -4.28 15.33 3.76
CA ARG A 49 -5.16 14.15 3.71
C ARG A 49 -6.26 14.22 4.77
N GLU A 50 -5.90 14.58 6.00
CA GLU A 50 -6.84 14.69 7.11
C GLU A 50 -7.86 15.81 6.87
N ALA A 51 -7.40 17.01 6.53
CA ALA A 51 -8.27 18.13 6.19
C ALA A 51 -9.23 17.79 5.05
N CYS A 52 -8.75 17.09 4.02
CA CYS A 52 -9.57 16.70 2.89
C CYS A 52 -10.66 15.66 3.26
N GLY A 53 -10.33 14.71 4.14
CA GLY A 53 -11.30 13.78 4.70
C GLY A 53 -12.41 14.50 5.47
N GLU A 54 -12.03 15.45 6.33
CA GLU A 54 -13.00 16.26 7.09
C GLU A 54 -13.89 17.12 6.18
N ILE A 55 -13.32 17.72 5.12
CA ILE A 55 -14.12 18.48 4.14
C ILE A 55 -15.13 17.55 3.45
N LEU A 56 -14.71 16.35 3.03
CA LEU A 56 -15.60 15.41 2.36
C LEU A 56 -16.73 14.97 3.30
N GLN A 57 -16.38 14.65 4.55
CA GLN A 57 -17.35 14.25 5.56
C GLN A 57 -18.34 15.38 5.89
N ALA A 58 -17.86 16.63 6.03
CA ALA A 58 -18.73 17.77 6.27
C ALA A 58 -19.69 18.04 5.10
N ARG A 59 -19.22 17.89 3.86
CA ARG A 59 -20.06 18.03 2.65
C ARG A 59 -21.08 16.91 2.54
N TYR A 60 -20.65 15.67 2.79
CA TYR A 60 -21.53 14.50 2.80
C TYR A 60 -22.63 14.61 3.88
N ALA A 61 -22.29 15.15 5.06
CA ALA A 61 -23.26 15.36 6.14
C ALA A 61 -24.32 16.43 5.79
N GLN A 62 -23.98 17.40 4.94
CA GLN A 62 -24.93 18.40 4.44
C GLN A 62 -25.75 17.88 3.26
N ASP A 63 -25.11 17.14 2.35
CA ASP A 63 -25.72 16.57 1.16
C ASP A 63 -25.14 15.15 0.91
N PRO A 64 -25.91 14.09 1.21
CA PRO A 64 -25.47 12.70 1.01
C PRO A 64 -25.20 12.31 -0.44
N SER A 65 -25.59 13.14 -1.43
CA SER A 65 -25.25 12.92 -2.83
C SER A 65 -23.78 13.25 -3.14
N VAL A 66 -23.12 14.06 -2.29
CA VAL A 66 -21.71 14.43 -2.43
C VAL A 66 -20.82 13.26 -1.99
N ARG A 67 -20.44 12.41 -2.95
CA ARG A 67 -19.50 11.30 -2.73
C ARG A 67 -18.09 11.58 -3.21
N ARG A 68 -17.86 12.70 -3.90
CA ARG A 68 -16.55 13.08 -4.42
C ARG A 68 -16.29 14.57 -4.16
N LEU A 69 -15.05 14.87 -3.83
CA LEU A 69 -14.49 16.21 -3.87
C LEU A 69 -13.62 16.33 -5.11
N ASP A 70 -14.08 17.14 -6.06
CA ASP A 70 -13.23 17.63 -7.13
C ASP A 70 -12.27 18.69 -6.56
N SER A 71 -11.06 18.73 -7.11
CA SER A 71 -9.89 19.51 -6.65
C SER A 71 -10.17 20.68 -5.69
N VAL A 72 -9.86 20.48 -4.40
CA VAL A 72 -9.94 21.48 -3.33
C VAL A 72 -8.56 22.07 -3.07
N ASP A 73 -8.46 23.40 -3.07
CA ASP A 73 -7.24 24.11 -2.67
C ASP A 73 -7.10 24.12 -1.14
N LEU A 74 -6.02 23.54 -0.63
CA LEU A 74 -5.67 23.56 0.79
C LEU A 74 -4.58 24.61 1.09
N GLY A 75 -4.22 25.42 0.09
CA GLY A 75 -3.17 26.42 0.13
C GLY A 75 -1.77 25.83 -0.02
N ARG A 76 -0.77 26.71 -0.11
CA ARG A 76 0.65 26.34 -0.25
C ARG A 76 0.92 25.34 -1.39
N ASN A 77 0.23 25.52 -2.52
CA ASN A 77 0.33 24.65 -3.70
C ASN A 77 -0.03 23.18 -3.38
N THR A 78 -1.00 22.97 -2.49
CA THR A 78 -1.50 21.65 -2.10
C THR A 78 -2.96 21.55 -2.52
N TRP A 79 -3.23 20.59 -3.39
CA TRP A 79 -4.57 20.31 -3.90
C TRP A 79 -5.01 18.94 -3.40
N CYS A 80 -6.29 18.79 -3.10
CA CYS A 80 -6.85 17.50 -2.72
C CYS A 80 -8.03 17.10 -3.59
N THR A 81 -8.07 15.83 -3.92
CA THR A 81 -9.23 15.13 -4.47
C THR A 81 -9.58 13.98 -3.52
N ALA A 82 -10.86 13.75 -3.26
CA ALA A 82 -11.30 12.64 -2.43
C ALA A 82 -12.56 11.99 -3.00
N GLU A 83 -12.71 10.69 -2.79
CA GLU A 83 -13.86 9.91 -3.22
C GLU A 83 -14.29 8.97 -2.10
N LEU A 84 -15.60 8.81 -1.96
CA LEU A 84 -16.26 7.96 -0.98
C LEU A 84 -16.84 6.74 -1.70
N ASP A 85 -16.15 5.62 -1.56
CA ASP A 85 -16.62 4.32 -2.02
C ASP A 85 -17.37 3.58 -0.91
N ASP A 86 -18.44 2.88 -1.27
CA ASP A 86 -19.12 1.95 -0.37
C ASP A 86 -18.37 0.60 -0.38
N PRO A 87 -17.71 0.20 0.72
CA PRO A 87 -16.98 -1.06 0.77
C PRO A 87 -17.91 -2.27 0.69
N SER A 88 -19.19 -2.15 1.06
CA SER A 88 -20.17 -3.25 1.01
C SER A 88 -20.57 -3.66 -0.40
N VAL A 89 -20.10 -2.94 -1.42
CA VAL A 89 -20.23 -3.28 -2.84
C VAL A 89 -19.39 -4.51 -3.21
N LYS A 90 -18.37 -4.82 -2.41
CA LYS A 90 -17.39 -5.88 -2.64
C LYS A 90 -17.47 -6.93 -1.55
N LEU A 91 -17.06 -8.16 -1.86
CA LEU A 91 -17.00 -9.23 -0.88
C LEU A 91 -15.85 -8.95 0.12
N ASN A 92 -16.17 -8.91 1.41
CA ASN A 92 -15.16 -8.73 2.45
C ASN A 92 -14.40 -10.04 2.70
N LEU A 93 -13.13 -10.07 2.32
CA LEU A 93 -12.24 -11.23 2.48
C LEU A 93 -12.07 -11.71 3.91
N ASN A 94 -12.16 -10.82 4.89
CA ASN A 94 -11.96 -11.17 6.30
C ASN A 94 -13.21 -11.80 6.93
N LEU A 95 -14.38 -11.60 6.33
CA LEU A 95 -15.68 -12.04 6.88
C LEU A 95 -16.38 -13.06 5.99
N ALA A 96 -15.96 -13.20 4.73
CA ALA A 96 -16.54 -14.15 3.79
C ALA A 96 -16.38 -15.59 4.25
N ASP A 97 -17.44 -16.37 4.04
CA ASP A 97 -17.46 -17.81 4.21
C ASP A 97 -16.91 -18.52 2.96
N ARG A 98 -16.71 -19.84 3.07
CA ARG A 98 -16.17 -20.65 1.98
C ARG A 98 -17.03 -20.56 0.72
N ALA A 99 -18.35 -20.58 0.88
CA ALA A 99 -19.30 -20.56 -0.23
C ALA A 99 -19.18 -19.27 -1.07
N ALA A 100 -19.17 -18.11 -0.42
CA ALA A 100 -19.01 -16.82 -1.10
C ALA A 100 -17.65 -16.70 -1.80
N LEU A 101 -16.57 -17.18 -1.16
CA LEU A 101 -15.23 -17.17 -1.76
C LEU A 101 -15.16 -18.04 -3.02
N VAL A 102 -15.73 -19.25 -2.98
CA VAL A 102 -15.83 -20.13 -4.15
C VAL A 102 -16.57 -19.43 -5.29
N THR A 103 -17.74 -18.85 -5.02
CA THR A 103 -18.54 -18.17 -6.06
C THR A 103 -17.76 -17.07 -6.79
N VAL A 104 -17.06 -16.21 -6.04
CA VAL A 104 -16.27 -15.12 -6.63
C VAL A 104 -15.05 -15.63 -7.39
N LEU A 105 -14.35 -16.63 -6.84
CA LEU A 105 -13.17 -17.20 -7.49
C LEU A 105 -13.52 -17.99 -8.76
N GLU A 106 -14.65 -18.71 -8.77
CA GLU A 106 -15.16 -19.40 -9.96
C GLU A 106 -15.45 -18.43 -11.10
N ALA A 107 -16.05 -17.28 -10.79
CA ALA A 107 -16.35 -16.24 -11.78
C ALA A 107 -15.08 -15.71 -12.48
N VAL A 108 -13.92 -15.71 -11.80
CA VAL A 108 -12.65 -15.15 -12.33
C VAL A 108 -11.70 -16.20 -12.90
N VAL A 109 -11.60 -17.37 -12.25
CA VAL A 109 -10.63 -18.43 -12.59
C VAL A 109 -11.20 -19.43 -13.60
N ARG A 110 -12.53 -19.65 -13.60
CA ARG A 110 -13.26 -20.53 -14.53
C ARG A 110 -12.74 -21.99 -14.59
N ARG A 111 -12.07 -22.46 -13.52
CA ARG A 111 -11.56 -23.84 -13.35
C ARG A 111 -11.76 -24.31 -11.91
N SER A 112 -12.71 -25.21 -11.65
CA SER A 112 -13.14 -25.62 -10.30
C SER A 112 -12.01 -26.17 -9.42
N ALA A 113 -11.19 -27.10 -9.92
CA ALA A 113 -10.11 -27.70 -9.14
C ALA A 113 -9.04 -26.69 -8.67
N ALA A 114 -8.85 -25.59 -9.41
CA ALA A 114 -7.96 -24.50 -8.99
C ALA A 114 -8.62 -23.62 -7.93
N VAL A 115 -9.95 -23.50 -7.93
CA VAL A 115 -10.68 -22.67 -6.98
C VAL A 115 -10.61 -23.24 -5.57
N ASP A 116 -10.85 -24.54 -5.37
CA ASP A 116 -10.79 -25.15 -4.04
C ASP A 116 -9.42 -24.94 -3.37
N SER A 117 -8.33 -25.09 -4.13
CA SER A 117 -6.99 -24.84 -3.60
C SER A 117 -6.73 -23.37 -3.27
N LEU A 118 -7.25 -22.44 -4.07
CA LEU A 118 -7.12 -21.00 -3.80
C LEU A 118 -7.96 -20.56 -2.59
N VAL A 119 -9.13 -21.15 -2.40
CA VAL A 119 -10.00 -20.89 -1.25
C VAL A 119 -9.37 -21.43 0.01
N ASP A 120 -8.92 -22.68 0.01
CA ASP A 120 -8.29 -23.29 1.18
C ASP A 120 -7.01 -22.52 1.56
N ALA A 121 -6.16 -22.15 0.60
CA ALA A 121 -4.98 -21.33 0.86
C ALA A 121 -5.30 -19.93 1.40
N LEU A 122 -6.41 -19.32 0.98
CA LEU A 122 -6.87 -18.03 1.52
C LEU A 122 -7.40 -18.18 2.95
N LEU A 123 -8.12 -19.26 3.24
CA LEU A 123 -8.64 -19.49 4.58
C LEU A 123 -7.50 -19.77 5.58
N ASP A 124 -6.52 -20.59 5.18
CA ASP A 124 -5.28 -20.88 5.93
C ASP A 124 -4.47 -19.58 6.14
N TRP A 125 -4.41 -18.70 5.13
CA TRP A 125 -3.74 -17.41 5.30
C TRP A 125 -4.34 -16.54 6.42
N ARG A 126 -5.64 -16.69 6.70
CA ARG A 126 -6.44 -15.80 7.56
C ARG A 126 -6.68 -16.34 8.96
N ASP A 127 -6.78 -17.65 9.12
CA ASP A 127 -7.20 -18.24 10.39
C ASP A 127 -6.06 -18.31 11.42
N PRO A 128 -6.36 -18.33 12.72
CA PRO A 128 -5.33 -18.22 13.73
C PRO A 128 -4.58 -19.53 14.02
N ASP A 129 -5.02 -20.65 13.43
CA ASP A 129 -4.40 -21.95 13.66
C ASP A 129 -3.25 -22.22 12.70
N THR A 130 -2.67 -23.42 12.77
CA THR A 130 -1.55 -23.85 11.91
C THR A 130 -1.84 -25.22 11.31
N VAL A 131 -3.12 -25.56 11.15
CA VAL A 131 -3.58 -26.84 10.64
C VAL A 131 -4.01 -26.65 9.20
N PRO A 132 -3.21 -27.14 8.22
CA PRO A 132 -3.52 -26.89 6.82
C PRO A 132 -4.80 -27.60 6.40
N ARG A 133 -5.63 -26.91 5.62
CA ARG A 133 -6.80 -27.49 4.94
C ARG A 133 -6.37 -28.48 3.84
N PRO A 134 -7.28 -29.33 3.32
CA PRO A 134 -6.96 -30.36 2.33
C PRO A 134 -6.14 -29.86 1.12
N PHE A 135 -6.45 -28.66 0.64
CA PHE A 135 -5.72 -28.00 -0.44
C PHE A 135 -5.10 -26.68 -0.02
N GLY A 136 -4.82 -26.51 1.27
CA GLY A 136 -4.23 -25.33 1.88
C GLY A 136 -2.72 -25.47 2.14
N ASP A 137 -2.14 -24.46 2.79
CA ASP A 137 -0.72 -24.39 3.14
C ASP A 137 -0.50 -23.50 4.35
N GLU A 138 0.11 -24.05 5.41
CA GLU A 138 0.51 -23.35 6.64
C GLU A 138 2.04 -23.25 6.78
N SER A 139 2.79 -23.83 5.83
CA SER A 139 4.25 -23.94 5.94
C SER A 139 5.00 -22.67 5.53
N SER A 140 4.31 -21.74 4.87
CA SER A 140 4.91 -20.56 4.24
C SER A 140 4.94 -19.29 5.10
N GLY A 141 4.57 -19.38 6.39
CA GLY A 141 4.53 -18.23 7.28
C GLY A 141 3.32 -17.35 7.02
N ASN A 142 2.14 -17.96 7.13
CA ASN A 142 0.86 -17.29 6.98
C ASN A 142 0.69 -16.15 7.99
N ARG A 143 -0.20 -15.22 7.67
CA ARG A 143 -0.48 -14.06 8.52
C ARG A 143 -1.17 -14.46 9.83
N ASN A 144 -1.90 -15.56 9.79
CA ASN A 144 -2.71 -16.11 10.88
C ASN A 144 -3.64 -15.07 11.50
N GLY A 145 -4.24 -14.25 10.64
CA GLY A 145 -5.09 -13.15 11.04
C GLY A 145 -5.70 -12.40 9.85
N PRO A 146 -6.54 -11.39 10.12
CA PRO A 146 -7.22 -10.64 9.08
C PRO A 146 -6.22 -9.95 8.15
N LEU A 147 -6.47 -10.02 6.85
CA LEU A 147 -5.72 -9.31 5.82
C LEU A 147 -5.88 -7.80 6.02
N ALA A 148 -4.78 -7.04 6.00
CA ALA A 148 -4.89 -5.57 6.05
C ALA A 148 -5.31 -5.00 4.69
N ASP A 149 -4.85 -5.64 3.61
CA ASP A 149 -5.14 -5.23 2.24
C ASP A 149 -5.40 -6.43 1.32
N VAL A 150 -6.21 -6.25 0.28
CA VAL A 150 -6.53 -7.30 -0.71
C VAL A 150 -5.25 -7.79 -1.41
N TRP A 151 -4.26 -6.93 -1.60
CA TRP A 151 -3.01 -7.29 -2.25
C TRP A 151 -2.11 -8.22 -1.43
N GLU A 152 -2.42 -8.47 -0.16
CA GLU A 152 -1.73 -9.50 0.63
C GLU A 152 -1.99 -10.90 0.09
N LEU A 153 -3.08 -11.10 -0.68
CA LEU A 153 -3.36 -12.35 -1.36
C LEU A 153 -2.19 -12.85 -2.19
N ARG A 154 -1.35 -11.96 -2.74
CA ARG A 154 -0.18 -12.34 -3.55
C ARG A 154 0.83 -13.23 -2.80
N TYR A 155 0.79 -13.20 -1.47
CA TYR A 155 1.67 -14.00 -0.63
C TYR A 155 1.07 -15.37 -0.29
N ALA A 156 -0.25 -15.52 -0.42
CA ALA A 156 -0.91 -16.80 -0.27
C ALA A 156 -0.65 -17.70 -1.49
N ARG A 157 -0.56 -19.01 -1.24
CA ARG A 157 -0.23 -19.99 -2.28
C ARG A 157 -1.22 -19.95 -3.45
N GLY A 158 -0.70 -19.92 -4.67
CA GLY A 158 -1.49 -19.99 -5.91
C GLY A 158 -1.97 -18.64 -6.45
N TYR A 159 -1.84 -17.56 -5.69
CA TYR A 159 -2.25 -16.21 -6.12
C TYR A 159 -1.12 -15.51 -6.88
N THR A 160 -1.31 -15.30 -8.19
CA THR A 160 -0.42 -14.48 -9.00
C THR A 160 -0.84 -13.00 -8.98
N ASP A 161 0.10 -12.07 -9.18
CA ASP A 161 -0.21 -10.63 -9.29
C ASP A 161 -1.32 -10.34 -10.32
N SER A 162 -1.34 -11.07 -11.43
CA SER A 162 -2.36 -10.94 -12.48
C SER A 162 -3.74 -11.47 -12.04
N LEU A 163 -3.79 -12.48 -11.18
CA LEU A 163 -5.03 -12.98 -10.60
C LEU A 163 -5.55 -12.00 -9.54
N VAL A 164 -4.69 -11.56 -8.63
CA VAL A 164 -5.04 -10.60 -7.57
C VAL A 164 -5.55 -9.29 -8.17
N GLY A 165 -4.92 -8.77 -9.23
CA GLY A 165 -5.39 -7.55 -9.91
C GLY A 165 -6.77 -7.68 -10.57
N ARG A 166 -7.19 -8.90 -10.97
CA ARG A 166 -8.56 -9.16 -11.44
C ARG A 166 -9.54 -9.27 -10.27
N LEU A 167 -9.15 -9.95 -9.20
CA LEU A 167 -9.97 -10.14 -8.00
C LEU A 167 -10.18 -8.86 -7.20
N ALA A 168 -9.21 -7.94 -7.18
CA ALA A 168 -9.28 -6.67 -6.44
C ALA A 168 -10.45 -5.75 -6.83
N ARG A 169 -11.10 -6.02 -7.97
CA ARG A 169 -12.32 -5.33 -8.40
C ARG A 169 -13.55 -5.76 -7.60
N PHE A 170 -13.56 -7.00 -7.12
CA PHE A 170 -14.71 -7.63 -6.45
C PHE A 170 -14.49 -7.85 -4.94
N LEU A 171 -13.28 -7.62 -4.45
CA LEU A 171 -12.87 -7.91 -3.07
C LEU A 171 -12.52 -6.64 -2.29
N THR A 172 -12.73 -6.70 -0.97
CA THR A 172 -12.33 -5.67 0.00
C THR A 172 -11.87 -6.32 1.31
N THR A 173 -11.09 -5.61 2.12
CA THR A 173 -10.79 -6.00 3.51
C THR A 173 -11.61 -5.21 4.53
N ARG A 174 -12.44 -4.26 4.05
CA ARG A 174 -13.21 -3.30 4.85
C ARG A 174 -14.71 -3.56 4.72
N GLY A 175 -15.48 -3.00 5.65
CA GLY A 175 -16.95 -3.12 5.68
C GLY A 175 -17.46 -4.23 6.59
N THR A 176 -18.78 -4.29 6.78
CA THR A 176 -19.44 -5.18 7.75
C THR A 176 -19.62 -6.63 7.28
N GLY A 177 -19.22 -6.94 6.04
CA GLY A 177 -19.38 -8.27 5.44
C GLY A 177 -20.74 -8.50 4.77
N ALA A 178 -21.73 -7.65 5.04
CA ALA A 178 -22.98 -7.63 4.29
C ALA A 178 -22.77 -6.97 2.92
N ILE A 179 -23.14 -7.68 1.85
CA ILE A 179 -23.07 -7.15 0.48
C ILE A 179 -24.28 -6.25 0.22
N ASN A 180 -24.02 -5.00 -0.17
CA ASN A 180 -25.05 -4.07 -0.61
C ASN A 180 -25.39 -4.35 -2.08
N VAL A 181 -26.39 -5.21 -2.31
CA VAL A 181 -26.84 -5.61 -3.66
C VAL A 181 -27.35 -4.45 -4.51
N ASN A 182 -27.77 -3.34 -3.89
CA ASN A 182 -28.23 -2.15 -4.62
C ASN A 182 -27.07 -1.29 -5.15
N ALA A 183 -25.84 -1.56 -4.72
CA ALA A 183 -24.65 -0.82 -5.12
C ALA A 183 -23.56 -1.71 -5.76
N ALA A 184 -23.75 -3.03 -5.79
CA ALA A 184 -22.85 -4.00 -6.43
C ALA A 184 -22.73 -3.75 -7.95
N PRO A 185 -21.52 -3.69 -8.53
CA PRO A 185 -21.36 -3.62 -9.97
C PRO A 185 -21.90 -4.92 -10.62
N PRO A 186 -22.49 -4.83 -11.83
CA PRO A 186 -22.99 -5.99 -12.56
C PRO A 186 -21.88 -6.93 -13.03
#